data_AF-A0ABC8QWK6-F1
#
_entry.id   AF-A0ABC8QWK6-F1
#
_cell.length_a   1.000
_cell.length_b   1.000
_cell.length_c   1.000
_cell.angle_alpha   90.00
_cell.angle_beta   90.00
_cell.angle_gamma   90.00
#
_symmetry.space_group_name_H-M   'P 1'
#
loop_
_entity.id
_entity.type
_entity.pdbx_description
1 polymer ?
#
loop_
_entity_poly.entity_id
_entity_poly.type
_entity_poly.pdbx_seq_one_letter_code
_entity_poly.pdbx_strand_id
1 'polypeptide(L)' 'MDSKNEGSSSSFPMGKTAQEKGLSHVPECYMIPPSHRPSLNPETANVPVIDLAGLDKDPAQRSLIIKNIGNACRTKGFFQ' A
#
# COMPACT_ATOMS: atom_id res chain seq x y z
N MET A 1 -29.08 -22.26 32.31
CA MET A 1 -28.59 -23.23 31.33
C MET A 1 -29.35 -23.02 30.03
N ASP A 2 -28.77 -22.77 28.86
CA ASP A 2 -27.39 -22.52 28.46
C ASP A 2 -27.46 -21.75 27.13
N SER A 3 -26.57 -20.77 27.01
CA SER A 3 -26.32 -20.01 25.79
C SER A 3 -25.74 -20.91 24.71
N LYS A 4 -26.19 -20.77 23.45
CA LYS A 4 -25.36 -21.08 22.30
C LYS A 4 -25.33 -19.89 21.34
N ASN A 5 -24.30 -19.09 21.57
CA ASN A 5 -23.77 -18.10 20.66
C ASN A 5 -23.18 -18.85 19.45
N GLU A 6 -23.87 -18.86 18.31
CA GLU A 6 -23.28 -19.30 17.05
C GLU A 6 -22.31 -18.22 16.58
N GLY A 7 -21.10 -18.27 17.15
CA GLY A 7 -19.96 -17.55 16.62
C GLY A 7 -19.72 -18.05 15.20
N SER A 8 -20.08 -17.21 14.22
CA SER A 8 -19.67 -17.37 12.82
C SER A 8 -18.15 -17.37 12.78
N SER A 9 -17.57 -18.56 12.88
CA SER A 9 -16.14 -18.79 12.63
C SER A 9 -15.95 -18.59 11.13
N SER A 10 -15.65 -17.36 10.74
CA SER A 10 -15.27 -17.05 9.36
C SER A 10 -13.89 -17.63 9.10
N SER A 11 -13.83 -18.94 8.89
CA SER A 11 -12.66 -19.58 8.29
C SER A 11 -12.52 -19.01 6.89
N PHE A 12 -11.48 -18.20 6.67
CA PHE A 12 -11.04 -17.91 5.31
C PHE A 12 -10.43 -19.20 4.78
N PRO A 13 -11.04 -19.87 3.80
CA PRO A 13 -10.47 -21.10 3.27
C PRO A 13 -9.13 -20.77 2.62
N MET A 14 -8.04 -21.07 3.31
CA MET A 14 -6.73 -21.20 2.69
C MET A 14 -6.80 -22.45 1.80
N GLY A 15 -6.60 -22.29 0.49
CA GLY A 15 -6.85 -23.37 -0.49
C GLY A 15 -8.20 -23.25 -1.17
N LYS A 16 -8.24 -22.53 -2.30
CA LYS A 16 -9.27 -22.40 -3.37
C LYS A 16 -9.15 -21.07 -4.14
N THR A 17 -8.05 -20.35 -3.96
CA THR A 17 -7.76 -19.08 -4.63
C THR A 17 -7.65 -19.30 -6.15
N ALA A 18 -7.80 -18.21 -6.92
CA ALA A 18 -7.63 -18.26 -8.37
C ALA A 18 -6.25 -18.79 -8.80
N GLN A 19 -5.22 -18.47 -8.02
CA GLN A 19 -3.85 -18.91 -8.23
C GLN A 19 -3.72 -20.44 -8.09
N GLU A 20 -4.32 -21.03 -7.06
CA GLU A 20 -4.26 -22.48 -6.82
C GLU A 20 -5.07 -23.27 -7.85
N LYS A 21 -6.09 -22.65 -8.46
CA LYS A 21 -6.92 -23.25 -9.51
C LYS A 21 -6.26 -23.26 -10.89
N GLY A 22 -5.13 -22.57 -11.08
CA GLY A 22 -4.40 -22.55 -12.35
C GLY A 22 -5.22 -22.00 -13.52
N LEU A 23 -6.08 -21.00 -13.28
CA LEU A 23 -6.94 -20.43 -14.31
C LEU A 23 -6.10 -19.71 -15.38
N SER A 24 -6.45 -19.89 -16.65
CA SER A 24 -5.81 -19.21 -17.78
C SER A 24 -6.18 -17.73 -17.92
N HIS A 25 -7.10 -17.25 -17.10
CA HIS A 25 -7.62 -15.89 -17.13
C HIS A 25 -7.86 -15.36 -15.70
N VAL A 26 -7.91 -14.04 -15.58
CA VAL A 26 -8.25 -13.35 -14.33
C VAL A 26 -9.75 -13.50 -14.07
N PRO A 27 -10.18 -14.02 -12.90
CA PRO A 27 -11.60 -14.12 -12.56
C PRO A 27 -12.29 -12.75 -12.52
N GLU A 28 -13.58 -12.75 -12.81
CA GLU A 28 -14.40 -11.54 -12.88
C GLU A 28 -14.41 -10.73 -11.58
N CYS A 29 -14.37 -11.39 -10.42
CA CYS A 29 -14.31 -10.70 -9.13
C CYS A 29 -13.03 -9.89 -8.89
N TYR A 30 -11.98 -10.07 -9.71
CA TYR A 30 -10.76 -9.26 -9.68
C TYR A 30 -10.70 -8.25 -10.84
N MET A 31 -11.66 -8.26 -11.77
CA MET A 31 -11.67 -7.34 -12.89
C MET A 31 -12.10 -5.94 -12.45
N ILE A 32 -11.16 -5.00 -12.50
CA ILE A 32 -11.43 -3.58 -12.26
C ILE A 32 -12.19 -3.01 -13.47
N PRO A 33 -13.28 -2.22 -13.26
CA PRO A 33 -14.02 -1.57 -14.35
C PRO A 33 -13.10 -0.71 -15.22
N PRO A 34 -13.32 -0.61 -16.55
CA PRO A 34 -12.45 0.15 -17.44
C PRO A 34 -12.13 1.58 -16.98
N SER A 35 -13.10 2.27 -16.36
CA SER A 35 -12.92 3.63 -15.83
C SER A 35 -11.95 3.75 -14.66
N HIS A 36 -11.67 2.67 -13.95
CA HIS A 36 -10.77 2.62 -12.79
C HIS A 36 -9.43 1.92 -13.13
N ARG A 37 -9.26 1.46 -14.37
CA ARG A 37 -8.00 0.84 -14.78
C ARG A 37 -6.91 1.92 -14.88
N PRO A 38 -5.68 1.61 -14.48
CA PRO A 38 -4.55 2.52 -14.70
C PRO A 38 -4.41 2.86 -16.18
N SER A 39 -3.98 4.09 -16.48
CA SER A 39 -3.64 4.46 -17.85
C SER A 39 -2.42 3.64 -18.31
N LEU A 40 -2.41 3.26 -19.59
CA LEU A 40 -1.25 2.59 -20.19
C LEU A 40 -0.05 3.53 -20.34
N ASN A 41 -0.31 4.83 -20.30
CA ASN A 41 0.69 5.90 -20.29
C ASN A 41 0.51 6.68 -18.97
N PRO A 42 1.05 6.18 -17.85
CA PRO A 42 0.97 6.90 -16.59
C PRO A 42 1.85 8.15 -16.64
N GLU A 43 1.39 9.24 -16.03
CA GLU A 43 2.28 10.37 -15.79
C GLU A 43 3.34 9.97 -14.77
N THR A 44 4.58 10.38 -15.01
CA THR A 44 5.66 10.14 -14.06
C THR A 44 5.51 11.11 -12.89
N ALA A 45 5.16 10.58 -11.72
CA ALA A 45 5.13 11.37 -10.50
C ALA A 45 6.57 11.64 -10.02
N ASN A 46 6.90 12.91 -9.77
CA ASN A 46 8.14 13.26 -9.07
C ASN A 46 7.95 13.06 -7.56
N VAL A 47 8.43 11.93 -7.06
CA VAL A 47 8.37 11.56 -5.65
C VAL A 47 9.60 12.11 -4.94
N PRO A 48 9.45 12.88 -3.84
CA PRO A 48 10.59 13.36 -3.07
C PRO A 48 11.47 12.19 -2.61
N VAL A 49 12.78 12.29 -2.84
CA VAL A 49 13.77 11.35 -2.30
C VAL A 49 14.51 12.06 -1.16
N ILE A 50 14.54 11.45 0.02
CA ILE A 50 15.16 12.05 1.20
C ILE A 50 16.27 11.13 1.71
N ASP A 51 17.53 11.58 1.59
CA ASP A 51 18.66 10.87 2.19
C ASP A 51 18.62 10.97 3.71
N LEU A 52 18.43 9.83 4.37
CA LEU A 52 18.36 9.71 5.83
C LEU A 52 19.73 9.59 6.50
N ALA A 53 20.82 9.45 5.73
CA ALA A 53 22.16 9.25 6.28
C ALA A 53 22.66 10.41 7.15
N GLY A 54 22.04 11.59 7.07
CA GLY A 54 22.37 12.75 7.91
C GLY A 54 21.63 12.82 9.25
N LEU A 55 20.72 11.89 9.55
CA LEU A 55 19.92 11.94 10.79
C LEU A 55 20.75 11.76 12.07
N ASP A 56 21.86 11.01 11.97
CA ASP A 56 22.72 10.66 13.11
C ASP A 56 24.08 11.38 13.07
N LYS A 57 24.29 12.30 12.12
CA LYS A 57 25.59 12.97 11.93
C LYS A 57 25.72 14.24 12.78
N ASP A 58 24.95 15.27 12.47
CA ASP A 58 24.97 16.53 13.22
C ASP A 58 23.55 17.12 13.39
N PRO A 59 23.33 17.94 14.44
CA PRO A 59 22.01 18.48 14.74
C PRO A 59 21.40 19.34 13.62
N ALA A 60 22.21 20.04 12.83
CA ALA A 60 21.73 20.90 11.75
C ALA A 60 21.25 20.06 10.55
N GLN A 61 22.03 19.04 10.16
CA GLN A 61 21.63 18.09 9.13
C GLN A 61 20.38 17.30 9.53
N ARG A 62 20.32 16.82 10.78
CA ARG A 62 19.13 16.17 11.33
C ARG A 62 17.90 17.07 11.24
N SER A 63 18.02 18.34 11.65
CA SER A 63 16.92 19.30 11.59
C SER A 63 16.44 19.54 10.15
N LEU A 64 17.38 19.68 9.21
CA LEU A 64 17.07 19.85 7.79
C LEU A 64 16.33 18.63 7.21
N ILE A 65 16.79 17.41 7.52
CA ILE A 65 16.15 16.18 7.05
C ILE A 65 14.74 16.04 7.63
N ILE A 66 14.55 16.29 8.94
CA ILE A 66 13.23 16.27 9.58
C ILE A 66 12.29 17.30 8.92
N LYS A 67 12.79 18.49 8.59
CA LYS A 67 12.02 19.50 7.87
C LYS A 67 11.60 19.01 6.48
N ASN A 68 12.50 18.35 5.74
CA ASN A 68 12.21 17.79 4.43
C ASN A 68 11.15 16.68 4.51
N ILE A 69 11.25 15.79 5.48
CA ILE A 69 10.24 14.75 5.76
C ILE A 69 8.88 15.40 6.02
N GLY A 70 8.82 16.37 6.94
CA GLY A 70 7.58 17.07 7.26
C GLY A 70 6.96 17.80 6.06
N ASN A 71 7.78 18.32 5.15
CA ASN A 71 7.31 18.93 3.91
C ASN A 71 6.75 17.90 2.92
N ALA A 72 7.45 16.79 2.71
CA ALA A 72 6.97 15.72 1.84
C ALA A 72 5.65 15.13 2.34
N CYS A 73 5.53 14.89 3.65
CA CYS A 73 4.27 14.42 4.24
C CYS A 73 3.12 15.41 4.03
N ARG A 74 3.33 16.72 4.19
CA ARG A 74 2.27 17.72 4.01
C ARG A 74 1.86 17.95 2.56
N THR A 75 2.82 17.88 1.63
CA THR A 75 2.59 18.26 0.23
C THR A 75 2.29 17.09 -0.70
N LYS A 76 2.85 15.92 -0.40
CA LYS A 76 2.71 14.71 -1.22
C LYS A 76 2.07 13.55 -0.46
N GLY A 77 2.21 13.51 0.87
CA GLY A 77 1.74 12.40 1.70
C GLY A 77 2.69 11.20 1.71
N PHE A 78 3.77 11.24 0.93
CA PHE A 78 4.79 10.18 0.85
C PHE A 78 6.13 10.69 0.31
N PHE A 79 7.19 9.91 0.51
CA PHE A 79 8.55 10.11 0.01
C PHE A 79 9.25 8.75 -0.13
N GLN A 80 10.42 8.72 -0.78
CA GLN A 80 11.34 7.59 -0.88
C GLN A 80 12.58 7.80 0.00
#